data_AF-A0A377Z5E1-F1
#
_entry.id   AF-A0A377Z5E1-F1
#
_cell.length_a   1.000
_cell.length_b   1.000
_cell.length_c   1.000
_cell.angle_alpha   90.00
_cell.angle_beta   90.00
_cell.angle_gamma   90.00
#
_symmetry.space_group_name_H-M   'P 1'
#
loop_
_entity.id
_entity.type
_entity.pdbx_description
1 polymer ?
#
loop_
_entity_poly.entity_id
_entity_poly.type
_entity_poly.pdbx_seq_one_letter_code
_entity_poly.pdbx_strand_id
1 'polypeptide(L)'
;MSEQQAQGADAAIDLNNELKTRREKLAALREQGVAFPNDFRRDHTSDQLHADFDGKENEELEALNVESGRCWPHDDPSYHG
;
A
#
# COMPACT_ATOMS: atom_id res chain seq x y z
N MET A 1 29.00 25.68 -10.03
CA MET A 1 29.61 24.85 -8.97
C MET A 1 28.96 25.05 -7.60
N SER A 2 28.46 26.24 -7.22
CA SER A 2 27.76 26.42 -5.92
C SER A 2 26.31 25.91 -5.88
N GLU A 3 25.55 25.98 -6.98
CA GLU A 3 24.13 25.56 -6.98
C GLU A 3 23.93 24.05 -6.86
N GLN A 4 24.82 23.24 -7.44
CA GLN A 4 24.76 21.77 -7.33
C GLN A 4 25.00 21.27 -5.90
N GLN A 5 25.74 22.02 -5.08
CA GLN A 5 26.04 21.64 -3.70
C GLN A 5 24.88 21.92 -2.74
N ALA A 6 24.10 22.98 -3.01
CA ALA A 6 22.88 23.30 -2.26
C ALA A 6 21.77 22.26 -2.51
N GLN A 7 21.58 21.85 -3.77
CA GLN A 7 20.58 20.83 -4.14
C GLN A 7 20.82 19.47 -3.48
N GLY A 8 22.09 19.06 -3.35
CA GLY A 8 22.46 17.83 -2.66
C GLY A 8 22.23 17.88 -1.15
N ALA A 9 22.38 19.06 -0.53
CA ALA A 9 22.12 19.28 0.89
C ALA A 9 20.61 19.26 1.20
N ASP A 10 19.79 19.91 0.36
CA ASP A 10 18.32 19.90 0.50
C ASP A 10 17.74 18.49 0.33
N ALA A 11 18.21 17.72 -0.66
CA ALA A 11 17.81 16.33 -0.84
C ALA A 11 18.20 15.43 0.35
N ALA A 12 19.35 15.70 0.98
CA ALA A 12 19.77 14.99 2.18
C ALA A 12 18.90 15.35 3.41
N ILE A 13 18.48 16.61 3.53
CA ILE A 13 17.58 17.05 4.60
C ILE A 13 16.19 16.41 4.42
N ASP A 14 15.66 16.41 3.21
CA ASP A 14 14.36 15.81 2.88
C ASP A 14 14.35 14.30 3.17
N LEU A 15 15.40 13.58 2.74
CA LEU A 15 15.57 12.16 3.04
C LEU A 15 15.59 11.89 4.56
N ASN A 16 16.30 12.71 5.34
CA ASN A 16 16.33 12.55 6.79
C ASN A 16 14.96 12.79 7.43
N ASN A 17 14.20 13.77 6.93
CA ASN A 17 12.84 14.04 7.39
C ASN A 17 11.87 12.88 7.05
N GLU A 18 11.96 12.33 5.84
CA GLU A 18 11.20 11.15 5.45
C GLU A 18 11.53 9.93 6.33
N LEU A 19 12.82 9.66 6.58
CA LEU A 19 13.26 8.54 7.42
C LEU A 19 12.77 8.68 8.86
N LYS A 20 12.78 9.90 9.41
CA LYS A 20 12.22 10.18 10.74
C LYS A 20 10.73 9.87 10.76
N THR A 21 9.98 10.39 9.79
CA THR A 21 8.53 10.17 9.67
C THR A 21 8.18 8.69 9.52
N ARG A 22 8.93 7.94 8.71
CA ARG A 22 8.71 6.49 8.53
C ARG A 22 8.97 5.71 9.82
N ARG A 23 9.98 6.10 10.61
CA ARG A 23 10.27 5.47 11.91
C ARG A 23 9.18 5.73 12.94
N GLU A 24 8.69 6.96 13.02
CA GLU A 24 7.58 7.34 13.92
C GLU A 24 6.31 6.57 13.58
N LYS A 25 5.95 6.49 12.29
CA LYS A 25 4.81 5.68 11.82
C LYS A 25 4.99 4.20 12.15
N LEU A 26 6.20 3.66 11.98
CA LEU A 26 6.48 2.27 12.33
C LEU A 26 6.39 2.01 13.84
N ALA A 27 6.82 2.96 14.67
CA ALA A 27 6.67 2.86 16.12
C ALA A 27 5.18 2.85 16.52
N ALA A 28 4.37 3.74 15.97
CA ALA A 28 2.93 3.75 16.19
C ALA A 28 2.25 2.44 15.73
N LEU A 29 2.66 1.87 14.59
CA LEU A 29 2.17 0.57 14.12
C LEU A 29 2.57 -0.60 15.04
N ARG A 30 3.73 -0.51 15.72
CA ARG A 30 4.15 -1.51 16.72
C ARG A 30 3.37 -1.41 18.01
N GLU A 31 2.98 -0.21 18.43
CA GLU A 31 2.13 -0.01 19.61
C GLU A 31 0.70 -0.51 19.37
N GLN A 32 0.20 -0.38 18.14
CA GLN A 32 -1.14 -0.84 17.74
C GLN A 32 -1.23 -2.37 17.55
N GLY A 33 -0.09 -3.09 17.49
CA GLY A 33 -0.06 -4.54 17.37
C GLY A 33 1.04 -5.04 16.42
N VAL A 34 0.68 -5.92 15.48
CA VAL A 34 1.64 -6.54 14.55
C VAL A 34 2.02 -5.56 13.44
N ALA A 35 3.14 -4.84 13.61
CA ALA A 35 3.62 -3.85 12.65
C ALA A 35 4.01 -4.42 11.27
N PHE A 36 4.26 -5.73 11.19
CA PHE A 36 4.59 -6.45 9.95
C PHE A 36 3.72 -7.70 9.82
N PRO A 37 2.44 -7.54 9.45
CA PRO A 37 1.55 -8.67 9.29
C PRO A 37 1.97 -9.47 8.04
N ASN A 38 2.14 -10.78 8.20
CA ASN A 38 2.40 -11.71 7.09
C ASN A 38 1.14 -12.51 6.75
N ASP A 39 0.04 -11.80 6.55
CA ASP A 39 -1.27 -12.42 6.37
C ASP A 39 -2.08 -11.78 5.24
N PHE A 40 -1.40 -10.95 4.43
CA PHE A 40 -2.00 -10.41 3.23
C PHE A 40 -2.06 -11.50 2.14
N ARG A 41 -3.28 -11.85 1.71
CA ARG A 41 -3.52 -12.76 0.59
C ARG A 41 -4.05 -11.95 -0.59
N ARG A 42 -3.47 -12.19 -1.77
CA ARG A 42 -3.91 -11.58 -3.02
C ARG A 42 -4.80 -12.58 -3.73
N ASP A 43 -6.03 -12.18 -4.02
CA ASP A 43 -6.97 -13.01 -4.81
C ASP A 43 -6.80 -12.78 -6.31
N HIS A 44 -6.40 -11.57 -6.71
CA HIS A 44 -6.24 -11.18 -8.12
C HIS A 44 -4.97 -10.37 -8.33
N THR A 45 -4.30 -10.57 -9.48
CA THR A 45 -3.18 -9.75 -9.94
C THR A 45 -3.64 -8.70 -10.96
N SER A 46 -2.87 -7.62 -11.14
CA SER A 46 -3.20 -6.54 -12.07
C SER A 46 -3.39 -7.07 -13.49
N ASP A 47 -2.56 -8.01 -13.93
CA ASP A 47 -2.62 -8.59 -15.27
C ASP A 47 -3.92 -9.37 -15.50
N GLN A 48 -4.43 -10.08 -14.48
CA GLN A 48 -5.71 -10.78 -14.55
C GLN A 48 -6.87 -9.78 -14.63
N LEU A 49 -6.83 -8.72 -13.85
CA LEU A 49 -7.85 -7.67 -13.90
C LEU A 49 -7.90 -7.00 -15.27
N HIS A 50 -6.74 -6.66 -15.85
CA HIS A 50 -6.69 -6.08 -17.18
C HIS A 50 -7.21 -7.04 -18.25
N ALA A 51 -6.83 -8.31 -18.20
CA ALA A 51 -7.32 -9.32 -19.15
C ALA A 51 -8.86 -9.50 -19.08
N ASP A 52 -9.44 -9.47 -17.88
CA ASP A 52 -10.85 -9.78 -17.66
C ASP A 52 -11.77 -8.54 -17.76
N PHE A 53 -11.23 -7.34 -17.60
CA PHE A 53 -12.01 -6.11 -17.46
C PHE A 53 -11.62 -4.95 -18.40
N ASP A 54 -10.48 -4.98 -19.12
CA ASP A 54 -10.10 -3.88 -20.03
C ASP A 54 -11.09 -3.68 -21.20
N GLY A 55 -11.84 -4.71 -21.57
CA GLY A 55 -12.83 -4.67 -22.64
C GLY A 55 -14.28 -4.44 -22.19
N LYS A 56 -14.53 -4.26 -20.89
CA LYS A 56 -15.89 -4.08 -20.34
C LYS A 56 -16.18 -2.61 -20.10
N GLU A 57 -17.39 -2.20 -20.46
CA GLU A 57 -17.87 -0.84 -20.22
C GLU A 57 -18.21 -0.64 -18.73
N ASN A 58 -18.19 0.61 -18.26
CA ASN A 58 -18.37 0.92 -16.83
C ASN A 58 -19.69 0.37 -16.27
N GLU A 59 -20.76 0.38 -17.06
CA GLU A 59 -22.07 -0.16 -16.69
C GLU A 59 -22.04 -1.69 -16.46
N GLU A 60 -21.18 -2.42 -17.16
CA GLU A 60 -21.00 -3.86 -17.01
C GLU A 60 -20.17 -4.17 -15.75
N LEU A 61 -19.16 -3.34 -15.44
CA LEU A 61 -18.35 -3.44 -14.23
C LEU A 61 -19.17 -3.17 -12.96
N GLU A 62 -20.04 -2.16 -13.00
CA GLU A 62 -20.94 -1.82 -11.91
C GLU A 62 -21.97 -2.93 -11.67
N ALA A 63 -22.51 -3.55 -12.73
CA ALA A 63 -23.43 -4.69 -12.62
C ALA A 63 -22.75 -5.97 -12.11
N LEU A 64 -21.48 -6.19 -12.47
CA LEU A 64 -20.69 -7.33 -12.04
C LEU A 64 -20.29 -7.25 -10.57
N ASN A 65 -20.22 -6.04 -9.98
CA ASN A 65 -19.92 -5.77 -8.57
C ASN A 65 -18.78 -6.67 -8.02
N VAL A 66 -17.72 -6.85 -8.83
CA VAL A 66 -16.64 -7.77 -8.50
C VAL A 66 -15.79 -7.14 -7.41
N GLU A 67 -15.85 -7.76 -6.23
CA GLU A 67 -14.94 -7.44 -5.14
C GLU A 67 -13.54 -7.96 -5.49
N SER A 68 -12.72 -7.11 -6.11
CA SER A 68 -11.27 -7.33 -6.24
C SER A 68 -10.53 -7.01 -4.93
N GLY A 69 -11.21 -7.29 -3.81
CA GLY A 69 -10.77 -7.00 -2.46
C GLY A 69 -9.40 -7.58 -2.22
N ARG A 70 -8.44 -6.70 -1.94
CA ARG A 70 -7.21 -7.06 -1.25
C ARG A 70 -7.62 -7.56 0.14
N CYS A 71 -7.81 -8.87 0.30
CA CYS A 71 -8.26 -9.44 1.56
C CYS A 71 -7.22 -9.16 2.65
N TRP A 72 -7.58 -8.23 3.55
CA TRP A 72 -6.89 -8.02 4.81
C TRP A 72 -7.64 -8.80 5.88
N PRO A 73 -6.96 -9.53 6.76
CA PRO A 73 -7.61 -10.43 7.72
C PRO A 73 -8.48 -9.73 8.78
N HIS A 74 -8.52 -8.39 8.81
CA HIS A 74 -9.45 -7.66 9.69
C HIS A 74 -10.93 -7.96 9.36
N ASP A 75 -11.20 -8.53 8.18
CA ASP A 75 -12.53 -8.99 7.75
C ASP A 75 -12.73 -10.52 7.88
N ASP A 76 -11.73 -11.28 8.38
CA ASP A 76 -11.83 -12.74 8.57
C ASP A 76 -12.13 -13.12 10.04
N PRO A 77 -13.32 -13.66 10.37
CA PRO A 77 -13.71 -14.01 11.74
C PRO A 77 -12.84 -15.09 12.39
N SER A 78 -12.05 -15.81 11.60
CA SER A 78 -11.22 -16.92 12.06
C SER A 78 -9.85 -16.51 12.61
N TYR A 79 -9.46 -15.24 12.46
CA TYR A 79 -8.17 -14.72 12.93
C TYR A 79 -8.18 -14.44 14.44
N HIS A 80 -7.81 -15.43 15.24
CA HIS A 80 -7.45 -15.25 16.64
C HIS A 80 -5.93 -15.39 16.76
N GLY A 81 -5.26 -14.29 17.13
CA GLY A 81 -3.86 -14.27 17.54
C GLY A 81 -3.68 -14.68 18.98
#